data_AF-A0A315CJV3-F1
#
_entry.id   AF-A0A315CJV3-F1
#
_cell.length_a   1.000
_cell.length_b   1.000
_cell.length_c   1.000
_cell.angle_alpha   90.00
_cell.angle_beta   90.00
_cell.angle_gamma   90.00
#
_symmetry.space_group_name_H-M   'P 1'
#
loop_
_entity.id
_entity.type
_entity.pdbx_description
1 polymer ?
#
loop_
_entity_poly.entity_id
_entity_poly.type
_entity_poly.pdbx_seq_one_letter_code
_entity_poly.pdbx_strand_id
1 'polypeptide(L)'
;MKATVLFVHLVFVGVWLGCVLTEALFERALLGQGREQERLLVGLHKRVDFWIEIPAFTGVLISGGLLLSQAAWSSTLQTKILFGVVAIAANIYCVGLVFRRAQAAESGDWAKFKALDHQQHKWGAVVLVAILLALGLGVSLLI
;
A
#
# COMPACT_ATOMS: atom_id res chain seq x y z
N MET A 1 1.43 -6.59 26.99
CA MET A 1 0.65 -5.67 26.11
C MET A 1 1.49 -5.14 24.94
N LYS A 2 2.61 -4.44 25.16
CA LYS A 2 3.46 -3.89 24.07
C LYS A 2 3.88 -4.92 23.01
N ALA A 3 4.39 -6.08 23.43
CA ALA A 3 4.83 -7.14 22.51
C ALA A 3 3.69 -7.67 21.63
N THR A 4 2.49 -7.83 22.19
CA THR A 4 1.30 -8.27 21.45
C THR A 4 0.90 -7.25 20.38
N VAL A 5 0.87 -5.95 20.74
CA VAL A 5 0.56 -4.87 19.79
C VAL A 5 1.62 -4.80 18.70
N LEU A 6 2.90 -4.95 19.04
CA LEU A 6 3.99 -4.99 18.07
C LEU A 6 3.86 -6.17 17.11
N PHE A 7 3.57 -7.37 17.62
CA PHE A 7 3.34 -8.53 16.78
C PHE A 7 2.18 -8.31 15.80
N VAL A 8 1.03 -7.83 16.29
CA VAL A 8 -0.13 -7.50 15.46
C VAL A 8 0.21 -6.41 14.43
N HIS A 9 0.96 -5.38 14.82
CA HIS A 9 1.43 -4.34 13.90
C HIS A 9 2.28 -4.93 12.76
N LEU A 10 3.24 -5.80 13.08
CA LEU A 10 4.09 -6.44 12.08
C LEU A 10 3.30 -7.38 11.16
N VAL A 11 2.28 -8.06 11.66
CA VAL A 11 1.35 -8.85 10.82
C VAL A 11 0.65 -7.95 9.82
N PHE A 12 0.07 -6.82 10.26
CA PHE A 12 -0.58 -5.87 9.35
C PHE A 12 0.39 -5.27 8.32
N VAL A 13 1.61 -4.91 8.73
CA VAL A 13 2.65 -4.43 7.81
C VAL A 13 3.01 -5.51 6.79
N GLY A 14 3.15 -6.76 7.22
CA GLY A 14 3.45 -7.89 6.34
C GLY A 14 2.33 -8.17 5.33
N VAL A 15 1.07 -8.17 5.77
CA VAL A 15 -0.10 -8.31 4.89
C VAL A 15 -0.14 -7.17 3.88
N TRP A 16 0.04 -5.93 4.34
CA TRP A 16 0.01 -4.75 3.47
C TRP A 16 1.13 -4.78 2.42
N LEU A 17 2.37 -5.06 2.82
CA LEU A 17 3.48 -5.23 1.87
C LEU A 17 3.19 -6.38 0.88
N GLY A 18 2.58 -7.47 1.36
CA GLY A 18 2.15 -8.58 0.52
C GLY A 18 1.14 -8.17 -0.58
N CYS A 19 0.18 -7.29 -0.27
CA CYS A 19 -0.75 -6.71 -1.26
C CYS A 19 0.01 -5.95 -2.35
N VAL A 20 0.85 -4.98 -1.96
CA VAL A 20 1.64 -4.15 -2.90
C VAL A 20 2.48 -5.02 -3.85
N LEU A 21 3.13 -6.08 -3.32
CA LEU A 21 3.91 -7.01 -4.14
C LEU A 21 3.03 -7.86 -5.07
N THR A 22 1.89 -8.33 -4.57
CA THR A 22 0.93 -9.14 -5.35
C THR A 22 0.35 -8.32 -6.51
N GLU A 23 0.03 -7.06 -6.29
CA GLU A 23 -0.46 -6.15 -7.33
C GLU A 23 0.58 -5.93 -8.43
N ALA A 24 1.86 -5.74 -8.08
CA ALA A 24 2.94 -5.64 -9.05
C ALA A 24 3.07 -6.93 -9.90
N LEU A 25 2.84 -8.09 -9.29
CA LEU A 25 2.82 -9.37 -10.01
C LEU A 25 1.60 -9.48 -10.95
N PHE A 26 0.40 -9.07 -10.50
CA PHE A 26 -0.80 -9.05 -11.34
C PHE A 26 -0.62 -8.14 -12.55
N GLU A 27 -0.05 -6.95 -12.35
CA GLU A 27 0.21 -6.02 -13.45
C GLU A 27 1.19 -6.60 -14.46
N ARG A 28 2.28 -7.23 -13.99
CA ARG A 28 3.23 -7.91 -14.89
C ARG A 28 2.57 -9.07 -15.66
N ALA A 29 1.62 -9.77 -15.05
CA ALA A 29 0.98 -10.93 -15.65
C ALA A 29 -0.17 -10.59 -16.61
N LEU A 30 -0.90 -9.49 -16.37
CA LEU A 30 -2.17 -9.20 -17.05
C LEU A 30 -2.16 -7.91 -17.89
N LEU A 31 -1.30 -6.94 -17.59
CA LEU A 31 -1.29 -5.67 -18.31
C LEU A 31 -0.76 -5.86 -19.74
N GLY A 32 -1.45 -5.26 -20.72
CA GLY A 32 -1.08 -5.37 -22.13
C GLY A 32 -1.40 -6.71 -22.80
N GLN A 33 -2.03 -7.65 -22.09
CA GLN A 33 -2.42 -8.97 -22.63
C GLN A 33 -3.77 -8.96 -23.36
N GLY A 34 -4.43 -7.80 -23.44
CA GLY A 34 -5.75 -7.65 -24.05
C GLY A 34 -6.75 -6.97 -23.11
N ARG A 35 -7.86 -6.47 -23.68
CA ARG A 35 -8.84 -5.67 -22.93
C ARG A 35 -9.60 -6.47 -21.87
N GLU A 36 -9.77 -7.78 -22.07
CA GLU A 36 -10.41 -8.64 -21.08
C GLU A 36 -9.50 -8.87 -19.87
N GLN A 37 -8.21 -9.08 -20.12
CA GLN A 37 -7.18 -9.23 -19.09
C GLN A 37 -7.00 -7.93 -18.31
N GLU A 38 -7.03 -6.77 -18.97
CA GLU A 38 -6.99 -5.46 -18.30
C GLU A 38 -8.23 -5.22 -17.42
N ARG A 39 -9.42 -5.67 -17.85
CA ARG A 39 -10.64 -5.63 -17.01
C ARG A 39 -10.55 -6.57 -15.82
N LEU A 40 -10.01 -7.77 -16.02
CA LEU A 40 -9.75 -8.71 -14.94
C LEU A 40 -8.76 -8.13 -13.92
N LEU A 41 -7.67 -7.52 -14.41
CA LEU A 41 -6.65 -6.85 -13.60
C LEU A 41 -7.26 -5.79 -12.70
N VAL A 42 -8.03 -4.84 -13.23
CA VAL A 42 -8.65 -3.80 -12.39
C VAL A 42 -9.67 -4.37 -11.41
N GLY A 43 -10.41 -5.40 -11.81
CA GLY A 43 -11.38 -6.06 -10.94
C GLY A 43 -10.72 -6.83 -9.79
N LEU A 44 -9.56 -7.45 -10.02
CA LEU A 44 -8.76 -8.09 -8.98
C LEU A 44 -8.13 -7.05 -8.05
N HIS A 45 -7.44 -6.05 -8.63
CA HIS A 45 -6.76 -4.98 -7.90
C HIS A 45 -7.74 -4.26 -6.96
N LYS A 46 -8.87 -3.77 -7.49
CA LYS A 46 -9.91 -3.11 -6.68
C LYS A 46 -10.44 -3.97 -5.52
N ARG A 47 -10.55 -5.30 -5.71
CA ARG A 47 -11.00 -6.22 -4.65
C ARG A 47 -9.94 -6.40 -3.57
N VAL A 48 -8.66 -6.54 -3.96
CA VAL A 48 -7.55 -6.65 -3.02
C VAL A 48 -7.44 -5.38 -2.20
N ASP A 49 -7.45 -4.20 -2.83
CA ASP A 49 -7.41 -2.91 -2.14
C ASP A 49 -8.52 -2.82 -1.10
N PHE A 50 -9.76 -3.08 -1.52
CA PHE A 50 -10.92 -2.85 -0.68
C PHE A 50 -11.00 -3.83 0.50
N TRP A 51 -10.78 -5.12 0.25
CA TRP A 51 -11.01 -6.17 1.24
C TRP A 51 -9.78 -6.51 2.09
N ILE A 52 -8.58 -6.25 1.59
CA ILE A 52 -7.34 -6.66 2.25
C ILE A 52 -6.47 -5.45 2.56
N GLU A 53 -6.16 -4.64 1.54
CA GLU A 53 -5.15 -3.58 1.70
C GLU A 53 -5.62 -2.44 2.62
N ILE A 54 -6.84 -1.93 2.43
CA ILE A 54 -7.44 -0.88 3.27
C ILE A 54 -7.51 -1.33 4.73
N PRO A 55 -8.08 -2.51 5.06
CA PRO A 55 -8.02 -3.03 6.41
C PRO A 55 -6.59 -3.18 6.95
N ALA A 56 -5.64 -3.62 6.11
CA ALA A 56 -4.26 -3.83 6.54
C ALA A 56 -3.56 -2.51 6.91
N PHE A 57 -3.53 -1.52 6.02
CA PHE A 57 -2.86 -0.23 6.34
C PHE A 57 -3.62 0.55 7.43
N THR A 58 -4.93 0.36 7.56
CA THR A 58 -5.70 0.89 8.70
C THR A 58 -5.26 0.22 10.01
N GLY A 59 -5.07 -1.09 9.99
CA GLY A 59 -4.50 -1.85 11.10
C GLY A 59 -3.10 -1.36 11.47
N VAL A 60 -2.24 -1.06 10.49
CA VAL A 60 -0.92 -0.44 10.70
C VAL A 60 -1.05 0.93 11.38
N LEU A 61 -1.97 1.79 10.91
CA LEU A 61 -2.18 3.12 11.49
C LEU A 61 -2.62 3.04 12.96
N ILE A 62 -3.62 2.22 13.26
CA ILE A 62 -4.16 2.06 14.62
C ILE A 62 -3.10 1.47 15.54
N SER A 63 -2.51 0.33 15.16
CA SER A 63 -1.51 -0.35 15.99
C SER A 63 -0.23 0.48 16.15
N GLY A 64 0.18 1.22 15.11
CA GLY A 64 1.30 2.16 15.16
C GLY A 64 1.05 3.32 16.13
N GLY A 65 -0.17 3.88 16.13
CA GLY A 65 -0.56 4.91 17.11
C GLY A 65 -0.53 4.41 18.55
N LEU A 66 -0.98 3.17 18.79
CA LEU A 66 -0.91 2.53 20.11
C LEU A 66 0.52 2.25 20.58
N LEU A 67 1.43 1.93 19.66
CA LEU A 67 2.86 1.77 19.98
C LEU A 67 3.52 3.12 20.27
N LEU A 68 3.17 4.15 19.49
CA LEU A 68 3.72 5.49 19.62
C LEU A 68 3.39 6.12 20.98
N SER A 69 2.17 5.93 21.51
CA SER A 69 1.78 6.44 22.83
C SER A 69 2.60 5.85 23.99
N GLN A 70 3.36 4.79 23.72
CA GLN A 70 4.15 4.03 24.69
C GLN A 70 5.66 4.07 24.40
N ALA A 71 6.08 4.83 23.39
CA ALA A 71 7.47 4.88 22.90
C ALA A 71 8.19 6.13 23.41
N ALA A 72 9.50 6.00 23.65
CA ALA A 72 10.37 7.15 23.83
C ALA A 72 10.66 7.79 22.46
N TRP A 73 10.57 9.11 22.38
CA TRP A 73 10.85 9.83 21.14
C TRP A 73 12.34 9.83 20.82
N SER A 74 12.66 9.54 19.57
CA SER A 74 14.01 9.63 19.01
C SER A 74 13.91 10.11 17.56
N SER A 75 14.99 10.68 17.03
CA SER A 75 15.03 11.11 15.62
C SER A 75 14.79 9.94 14.66
N THR A 76 15.34 8.76 14.96
CA THR A 76 15.11 7.54 14.17
C THR A 76 13.62 7.15 14.15
N LEU A 77 12.94 7.20 15.30
CA LEU A 77 11.51 6.92 15.39
C LEU A 77 10.68 7.95 14.62
N GLN A 78 11.01 9.24 14.72
CA GLN A 78 10.34 10.30 13.97
C GLN A 78 10.46 10.10 12.47
N THR A 79 11.66 9.78 11.98
CA THR A 79 11.90 9.50 10.56
C THR A 79 11.15 8.25 10.10
N LYS A 80 11.10 7.20 10.93
CA LYS A 80 10.28 6.00 10.65
C LYS A 80 8.80 6.35 10.52
N ILE A 81 8.27 7.17 11.43
CA ILE A 81 6.87 7.61 11.40
C ILE A 81 6.60 8.43 10.14
N LEU A 82 7.50 9.35 9.78
CA LEU A 82 7.37 10.16 8.57
C LEU A 82 7.21 9.27 7.33
N PHE A 83 8.09 8.28 7.14
CA PHE A 83 7.97 7.35 6.01
C PHE A 83 6.70 6.50 6.09
N GLY A 84 6.28 6.05 7.28
CA GLY A 84 5.02 5.33 7.45
C GLY A 84 3.79 6.17 7.06
N VAL A 85 3.75 7.45 7.45
CA VAL A 85 2.68 8.38 7.09
C VAL A 85 2.68 8.67 5.60
N VAL A 86 3.86 8.89 5.00
CA VAL A 86 3.99 9.07 3.54
C VAL A 86 3.49 7.84 2.79
N ALA A 87 3.83 6.63 3.25
CA ALA A 87 3.34 5.38 2.66
C ALA A 87 1.81 5.30 2.70
N ILE A 88 1.19 5.55 3.86
CA ILE A 88 -0.27 5.49 4.02
C ILE A 88 -0.95 6.55 3.14
N ALA A 89 -0.46 7.78 3.14
CA ALA A 89 -1.05 8.86 2.35
C ALA A 89 -0.95 8.60 0.83
N ALA A 90 0.21 8.14 0.37
CA ALA A 90 0.40 7.73 -1.02
C ALA A 90 -0.52 6.55 -1.38
N ASN A 91 -0.72 5.61 -0.45
CA ASN A 91 -1.57 4.45 -0.70
C ASN A 91 -3.05 4.80 -0.79
N ILE A 92 -3.54 5.70 0.08
CA ILE A 92 -4.91 6.24 -0.02
C ILE A 92 -5.12 6.89 -1.40
N TYR A 93 -4.11 7.61 -1.91
CA TYR A 93 -4.17 8.16 -3.25
C TYR A 93 -4.19 7.07 -4.34
N CYS A 94 -3.37 6.03 -4.22
CA CYS A 94 -3.37 4.85 -5.12
C CYS A 94 -4.74 4.18 -5.18
N VAL A 95 -5.38 3.94 -4.03
CA VAL A 95 -6.75 3.39 -3.97
C VAL A 95 -7.69 4.27 -4.80
N GLY A 96 -7.65 5.59 -4.62
CA GLY A 96 -8.45 6.51 -5.45
C GLY A 96 -8.19 6.37 -6.96
N LEU A 97 -6.95 6.15 -7.37
CA LEU A 97 -6.60 5.88 -8.76
C LEU A 97 -7.14 4.54 -9.25
N VAL A 98 -7.06 3.47 -8.44
CA VAL A 98 -7.55 2.13 -8.79
C VAL A 98 -9.04 2.14 -9.08
N PHE A 99 -9.84 2.82 -8.23
CA PHE A 99 -11.28 2.95 -8.47
C PHE A 99 -11.59 3.73 -9.75
N ARG A 100 -10.85 4.82 -10.02
CA ARG A 100 -10.99 5.60 -11.27
C ARG A 100 -10.53 4.82 -12.50
N ARG A 101 -9.49 3.99 -12.36
CA ARG A 101 -8.96 3.11 -13.43
C ARG A 101 -9.98 2.02 -13.77
N ALA A 102 -10.63 1.45 -12.77
CA ALA A 102 -11.73 0.50 -12.96
C ALA A 102 -12.91 1.14 -13.73
N GLN A 103 -13.35 2.33 -13.34
CA GLN A 103 -14.42 3.06 -14.05
C GLN A 103 -14.05 3.38 -15.52
N ALA A 104 -12.78 3.74 -15.77
CA ALA A 104 -12.29 3.96 -17.14
C ALA A 104 -12.35 2.67 -17.97
N ALA A 105 -11.96 1.52 -17.41
CA ALA A 105 -12.05 0.22 -18.09
C ALA A 105 -13.50 -0.23 -18.36
N GLU A 106 -14.41 0.02 -17.42
CA GLU A 106 -15.85 -0.28 -17.55
C GLU A 106 -16.51 0.57 -18.64
N SER A 107 -16.16 1.86 -18.70
CA SER A 107 -16.66 2.79 -19.72
C SER A 107 -15.96 2.68 -21.08
N GLY A 108 -14.89 1.88 -21.19
CA GLY A 108 -14.11 1.73 -22.42
C GLY A 108 -13.19 2.92 -22.74
N ASP A 109 -12.98 3.84 -21.80
CA ASP A 109 -12.08 4.99 -21.94
C ASP A 109 -10.61 4.56 -21.69
N TRP A 110 -10.02 3.92 -22.70
CA TRP A 110 -8.67 3.36 -22.62
C TRP A 110 -7.56 4.41 -22.57
N ALA A 111 -7.82 5.63 -23.05
CA ALA A 111 -6.87 6.73 -22.94
C ALA A 111 -6.73 7.17 -21.48
N LYS A 112 -7.86 7.36 -20.80
CA LYS A 112 -7.89 7.67 -19.36
C LYS A 112 -7.37 6.51 -18.53
N PHE A 113 -7.71 5.27 -18.86
CA PHE A 113 -7.16 4.07 -18.22
C PHE A 113 -5.63 4.12 -18.20
N LYS A 114 -5.00 4.34 -19.35
CA LYS A 114 -3.53 4.37 -19.49
C LYS A 114 -2.90 5.52 -18.69
N ALA A 115 -3.55 6.69 -18.67
CA ALA A 115 -3.06 7.82 -17.89
C ALA A 115 -3.11 7.54 -16.38
N LEU A 116 -4.19 6.93 -15.90
CA LEU A 116 -4.36 6.55 -14.50
C LEU A 116 -3.40 5.43 -14.09
N ASP A 117 -3.23 4.43 -14.95
CA ASP A 117 -2.26 3.33 -14.77
C ASP A 117 -0.84 3.85 -14.54
N HIS A 118 -0.39 4.77 -15.40
CA HIS A 118 0.94 5.36 -15.26
C HIS A 118 1.11 6.19 -13.97
N GLN A 119 0.05 6.86 -13.52
CA GLN A 119 0.05 7.55 -12.23
C GLN A 119 0.12 6.54 -11.08
N GLN A 120 -0.65 5.46 -11.17
CA GLN A 120 -0.70 4.42 -10.15
C GLN A 120 0.66 3.76 -9.96
N HIS A 121 1.40 3.45 -11.03
CA HIS A 121 2.77 2.91 -10.92
C HIS A 121 3.72 3.85 -10.16
N LYS A 122 3.67 5.15 -10.46
CA LYS A 122 4.56 6.13 -9.81
C LYS A 122 4.29 6.20 -8.31
N TRP A 123 3.03 6.28 -7.93
CA TRP A 123 2.65 6.38 -6.52
C TRP A 123 2.79 5.05 -5.79
N GLY A 124 2.50 3.92 -6.44
CA GLY A 124 2.78 2.58 -5.90
C GLY A 124 4.28 2.38 -5.59
N ALA A 125 5.17 2.89 -6.44
CA ALA A 125 6.61 2.89 -6.14
C ALA A 125 6.96 3.73 -4.91
N VAL A 126 6.31 4.89 -4.72
CA VAL A 126 6.46 5.72 -3.53
C VAL A 126 6.00 4.97 -2.28
N VAL A 127 4.83 4.29 -2.34
CA VAL A 127 4.32 3.44 -1.25
C VAL A 127 5.36 2.38 -0.87
N LEU A 128 5.83 1.60 -1.85
CA LEU A 128 6.79 0.52 -1.61
C LEU A 128 8.08 1.04 -0.98
N VAL A 129 8.70 2.08 -1.55
CA VAL A 129 9.95 2.65 -1.02
C VAL A 129 9.75 3.18 0.40
N ALA A 130 8.65 3.88 0.67
CA ALA A 130 8.35 4.41 1.99
C ALA A 130 8.13 3.29 3.03
N ILE A 131 7.43 2.21 2.67
CA ILE A 131 7.28 1.02 3.52
C ILE A 131 8.65 0.41 3.84
N LEU A 132 9.50 0.21 2.83
CA LEU A 132 10.83 -0.40 3.01
C LEU A 132 11.74 0.46 3.90
N LEU A 133 11.74 1.78 3.72
CA LEU A 133 12.49 2.69 4.58
C LEU A 133 11.98 2.67 6.02
N ALA A 134 10.66 2.71 6.22
CA ALA A 134 10.06 2.61 7.55
C ALA A 134 10.38 1.27 8.22
N LEU A 135 10.37 0.17 7.48
CA LEU A 135 10.75 -1.16 7.97
C LEU A 135 12.24 -1.23 8.34
N GLY A 136 13.13 -0.76 7.46
CA GLY A 136 14.57 -0.72 7.71
C GLY A 136 14.93 0.07 8.97
N LEU A 137 14.32 1.25 9.14
CA LEU A 137 14.47 2.04 10.38
C LEU A 137 13.86 1.35 11.61
N GLY A 138 12.84 0.51 11.42
CA GLY A 138 12.28 -0.30 12.49
C GLY A 138 13.26 -1.37 12.96
N VAL A 139 13.98 -2.02 12.04
CA VAL A 139 15.02 -3.00 12.36
C VAL A 139 16.17 -2.34 13.11
N SER A 140 16.60 -1.12 12.71
CA SER A 140 17.66 -0.41 13.42
C SER A 140 17.29 0.04 14.84
N LEU A 141 16.01 -0.02 15.23
CA LEU A 141 15.55 0.25 16.60
C LEU A 141 15.54 -1.02 17.48
N LEU A 142 15.78 -2.19 16.89
CA LEU A 142 15.83 -3.49 17.60
C LEU A 142 17.26 -3.92 17.97
N ILE A 143 18.27 -3.30 17.35
CA ILE A 143 19.70 -3.58 17.50
C ILE A 143 20.32 -2.45 18.30
#